data_AF-A0A812Z810-F1
#
_entry.id   AF-A0A812Z810-F1
#
_cell.length_a   1.000
_cell.length_b   1.000
_cell.length_c   1.000
_cell.angle_alpha   90.00
_cell.angle_beta   90.00
_cell.angle_gamma   90.00
#
_symmetry.space_group_name_H-M   'P 1'
#
loop_
_entity.id
_entity.type
_entity.pdbx_description
1 polymer ?
#
loop_
_entity_poly.entity_id
_entity_poly.type
_entity_poly.pdbx_seq_one_letter_code
_entity_poly.pdbx_strand_id
1 'polypeptide(L)'
;MQSCSVSRTSTGLCYSSCQIKKGHCHPCDWATCYDDVGFIRSLLTRLGEQYCVDLDRVYAYGCSNGGLMVHQLAQSLPDHFVAIAAACGGKPHRGYERNFKPGGEPVSMLLLQGRADHTIPPHTPAAAVPRWDGYYYAAAMAVVNAYKAYDQCRNSEPRRFPTPRGVGSKNLSCVEYGYSCLQSSSVVECTFNAGHDVLWETDSNSLADGPETAWFFLCQHSRAGAIPADSCVLPQRPASLMTQQLFMEPEPAPSAKPVVWHYLAQVAIGVGFLAFGLGVFCSHRRRRRANDARSDYAEFSA
;
A
#
# COMPACT_ATOMS: atom_id res chain seq x y z
N MET A 1 -18.23 13.26 -13.00
CA MET A 1 -18.25 11.89 -13.57
C MET A 1 -18.79 10.97 -12.52
N GLN A 2 -19.65 10.02 -12.89
CA GLN A 2 -20.29 9.12 -11.95
C GLN A 2 -19.35 7.97 -11.55
N SER A 3 -19.17 7.74 -10.24
CA SER A 3 -18.32 6.69 -9.65
C SER A 3 -19.09 5.41 -9.28
N CYS A 4 -20.42 5.43 -9.38
CA CYS A 4 -21.31 4.32 -9.00
C CYS A 4 -22.70 4.44 -9.65
N SER A 5 -23.45 3.34 -9.74
CA SER A 5 -24.87 3.36 -10.12
C SER A 5 -25.77 3.22 -8.88
N VAL A 6 -26.42 4.32 -8.47
CA VAL A 6 -27.31 4.35 -7.28
C VAL A 6 -28.48 3.36 -7.36
N SER A 7 -28.89 2.95 -8.56
CA SER A 7 -29.96 1.97 -8.78
C SER A 7 -29.52 0.51 -8.60
N ARG A 8 -28.23 0.25 -8.43
CA ARG A 8 -27.66 -1.11 -8.39
C ARG A 8 -26.71 -1.38 -7.24
N THR A 9 -26.20 -0.35 -6.59
CA THR A 9 -25.52 -0.48 -5.30
C THR A 9 -26.50 -1.02 -4.26
N SER A 10 -26.05 -1.94 -3.40
CA SER A 10 -26.88 -2.52 -2.34
C SER A 10 -27.52 -1.43 -1.49
N THR A 11 -28.85 -1.39 -1.46
CA THR A 11 -29.63 -0.46 -0.63
C THR A 11 -29.50 -0.72 0.87
N GLY A 12 -28.81 -1.80 1.27
CA GLY A 12 -28.61 -2.20 2.66
C GLY A 12 -27.25 -1.85 3.27
N LEU A 13 -26.27 -1.40 2.46
CA LEU A 13 -24.97 -0.98 3.00
C LEU A 13 -25.08 0.47 3.50
N CYS A 14 -25.11 0.62 4.82
CA CYS A 14 -25.14 1.91 5.48
C CYS A 14 -24.19 1.90 6.67
N TYR A 15 -23.01 2.50 6.48
CA TYR A 15 -22.06 2.66 7.57
C TYR A 15 -22.63 3.62 8.62
N SER A 16 -22.62 3.22 9.89
CA SER A 16 -23.09 4.06 11.00
C SER A 16 -22.37 5.42 11.04
N SER A 17 -21.08 5.45 10.66
CA SER A 17 -20.30 6.67 10.52
C SER A 17 -20.88 7.65 9.50
N CYS A 18 -21.50 7.16 8.42
CA CYS A 18 -22.14 8.00 7.42
C CYS A 18 -23.43 8.63 7.94
N GLN A 19 -24.25 7.86 8.66
CA GLN A 19 -25.41 8.42 9.37
C GLN A 19 -24.97 9.48 10.38
N ILE A 20 -23.94 9.22 11.17
CA ILE A 20 -23.45 10.15 12.20
C ILE A 20 -22.87 11.43 11.57
N LYS A 21 -22.04 11.31 10.53
CA LYS A 21 -21.30 12.46 9.95
C LYS A 21 -22.10 13.24 8.91
N LYS A 22 -22.93 12.55 8.11
CA LYS A 22 -23.66 13.14 6.97
C LYS A 22 -25.18 13.22 7.21
N GLY A 23 -25.70 12.58 8.25
CA GLY A 23 -27.15 12.51 8.53
C GLY A 23 -27.94 11.60 7.60
N HIS A 24 -27.27 10.94 6.66
CA HIS A 24 -27.86 9.97 5.73
C HIS A 24 -26.77 9.05 5.18
N CYS A 25 -27.19 7.88 4.69
CA CYS A 25 -26.36 7.00 3.88
C CYS A 25 -26.65 7.24 2.41
N HIS A 26 -25.60 7.21 1.60
CA HIS A 26 -25.72 7.23 0.15
C HIS A 26 -25.41 5.81 -0.38
N PRO A 27 -26.16 5.28 -1.37
CA PRO A 27 -25.93 3.94 -1.91
C PRO A 27 -24.50 3.72 -2.44
N CYS A 28 -23.79 4.80 -2.75
CA CYS A 28 -22.41 4.76 -3.21
C CYS A 28 -21.34 5.01 -2.14
N ASP A 29 -21.73 5.05 -0.86
CA ASP A 29 -20.77 5.03 0.22
C ASP A 29 -20.08 3.66 0.24
N TRP A 30 -18.88 3.61 -0.35
CA TRP A 30 -18.08 2.39 -0.52
C TRP A 30 -17.14 2.09 0.66
N ALA A 31 -17.02 3.06 1.57
CA ALA A 31 -16.22 2.99 2.77
C ALA A 31 -16.90 3.81 3.87
N THR A 32 -16.33 3.77 5.08
CA THR A 32 -16.83 4.57 6.20
C THR A 32 -16.75 6.07 5.88
N CYS A 33 -17.57 6.89 6.54
CA CYS A 33 -17.52 8.34 6.40
C CYS A 33 -16.63 9.03 7.44
N TYR A 34 -15.76 8.28 8.12
CA TYR A 34 -14.71 8.86 8.94
C TYR A 34 -13.52 9.30 8.08
N ASP A 35 -12.68 10.16 8.65
CA ASP A 35 -11.48 10.65 7.98
C ASP A 35 -10.33 9.65 8.15
N ASP A 36 -10.35 8.59 7.34
CA ASP A 36 -9.32 7.54 7.37
C ASP A 36 -7.94 8.09 6.97
N VAL A 37 -7.89 9.13 6.11
CA VAL A 37 -6.63 9.81 5.74
C VAL A 37 -6.06 10.57 6.94
N GLY A 38 -6.88 11.34 7.64
CA GLY A 38 -6.49 12.06 8.85
C GLY A 38 -6.05 11.12 9.97
N PHE A 39 -6.70 9.97 10.11
CA PHE A 39 -6.29 8.91 11.03
C PHE A 39 -4.89 8.37 10.68
N ILE A 40 -4.66 7.98 9.42
CA ILE A 40 -3.35 7.45 8.98
C ILE A 40 -2.25 8.50 9.13
N ARG A 41 -2.51 9.77 8.78
CA ARG A 41 -1.55 10.86 9.00
C ARG A 41 -1.16 10.96 10.48
N SER A 42 -2.14 11.01 11.37
CA SER A 42 -1.92 11.13 12.81
C SER A 42 -1.15 9.93 13.36
N LEU A 43 -1.45 8.73 12.86
CA LEU A 43 -0.74 7.52 13.23
C LEU A 43 0.72 7.57 12.78
N LEU A 44 0.99 7.97 11.53
CA LEU A 44 2.36 8.11 11.03
C LEU A 44 3.18 9.11 11.84
N THR A 45 2.59 10.26 12.18
CA THR A 45 3.22 11.25 13.06
C THR A 45 3.60 10.61 14.40
N ARG A 46 2.64 9.96 15.07
CA ARG A 46 2.88 9.34 16.38
C ARG A 46 3.93 8.23 16.33
N LEU A 47 3.91 7.39 15.28
CA LEU A 47 4.91 6.34 15.11
C LEU A 47 6.31 6.92 14.86
N GLY A 48 6.42 8.01 14.10
CA GLY A 48 7.69 8.71 13.84
C GLY A 48 8.26 9.44 15.06
N GLU A 49 7.42 9.78 16.04
CA GLU A 49 7.82 10.35 17.33
C GLU A 49 8.26 9.27 18.33
N GLN A 50 7.53 8.14 18.36
CA GLN A 50 7.74 7.08 19.37
C GLN A 50 8.82 6.08 18.97
N TYR A 51 9.01 5.85 17.68
CA TYR A 51 9.93 4.84 17.16
C TYR A 51 10.97 5.46 16.21
N CYS A 52 12.09 4.78 16.05
CA CYS A 52 13.07 5.16 15.05
C CYS A 52 12.60 4.71 13.66
N VAL A 53 11.75 5.52 13.04
CA VAL A 53 11.26 5.34 11.67
C VAL A 53 12.13 6.13 10.69
N ASP A 54 12.46 5.50 9.57
CA ASP A 54 13.10 6.11 8.42
C ASP A 54 12.01 6.73 7.55
N LEU A 55 11.81 8.03 7.74
CA LEU A 55 10.77 8.80 7.05
C LEU A 55 11.04 8.97 5.55
N ASP A 56 12.25 8.66 5.07
CA ASP A 56 12.56 8.64 3.64
C ASP A 56 12.04 7.36 2.95
N ARG A 57 11.65 6.34 3.74
CA ARG A 57 11.26 4.99 3.30
C ARG A 57 9.95 4.52 3.92
N VAL A 58 8.91 5.33 3.75
CA VAL A 58 7.55 5.01 4.20
C VAL A 58 6.71 4.59 2.99
N TYR A 59 6.07 3.43 3.13
CA TYR A 59 5.32 2.77 2.06
C TYR A 59 3.91 2.41 2.49
N ALA A 60 3.01 2.25 1.52
CA ALA A 60 1.69 1.70 1.76
C ALA A 60 1.43 0.50 0.85
N TYR A 61 0.91 -0.59 1.43
CA TYR A 61 0.45 -1.76 0.69
C TYR A 61 -1.00 -2.08 1.05
N GLY A 62 -1.80 -2.44 0.06
CA GLY A 62 -3.16 -2.89 0.28
C GLY A 62 -3.71 -3.73 -0.87
N CYS A 63 -4.63 -4.63 -0.55
CA CYS A 63 -5.34 -5.50 -1.50
C CYS A 63 -6.82 -5.12 -1.57
N SER A 64 -7.43 -5.20 -2.76
CA SER A 64 -8.86 -4.93 -2.97
C SER A 64 -9.24 -3.50 -2.51
N ASN A 65 -10.19 -3.33 -1.59
CA ASN A 65 -10.49 -2.03 -0.95
C ASN A 65 -9.26 -1.38 -0.30
N GLY A 66 -8.32 -2.17 0.24
CA GLY A 66 -7.04 -1.67 0.72
C GLY A 66 -6.18 -1.10 -0.41
N GLY A 67 -6.25 -1.68 -1.61
CA GLY A 67 -5.63 -1.14 -2.82
C GLY A 67 -6.20 0.23 -3.20
N LEU A 68 -7.53 0.37 -3.14
CA LEU A 68 -8.20 1.66 -3.34
C LEU A 68 -7.73 2.70 -2.31
N MET A 69 -7.58 2.29 -1.05
CA MET A 69 -7.12 3.17 0.03
C MET A 69 -5.67 3.63 -0.17
N VAL A 70 -4.74 2.76 -0.58
CA VAL A 70 -3.35 3.21 -0.80
C VAL A 70 -3.23 4.20 -1.97
N HIS A 71 -4.09 4.12 -2.98
CA HIS A 71 -4.24 5.18 -3.98
C HIS A 71 -4.75 6.49 -3.36
N GLN A 72 -5.78 6.44 -2.52
CA GLN A 72 -6.28 7.63 -1.80
C GLN A 72 -5.17 8.28 -0.94
N LEU A 73 -4.35 7.47 -0.27
CA LEU A 73 -3.21 7.93 0.52
C LEU A 73 -2.14 8.59 -0.35
N ALA A 74 -1.81 8.02 -1.51
CA ALA A 74 -0.84 8.62 -2.44
C ALA A 74 -1.25 10.03 -2.92
N GLN A 75 -2.55 10.26 -3.20
CA GLN A 75 -3.04 11.59 -3.55
C GLN A 75 -3.13 12.57 -2.39
N SER A 76 -3.42 12.07 -1.18
CA SER A 76 -3.73 12.92 -0.03
C SER A 76 -2.55 13.22 0.87
N LEU A 77 -1.55 12.32 0.87
CA LEU A 77 -0.33 12.37 1.68
C LEU A 77 0.91 12.05 0.82
N PRO A 78 1.11 12.69 -0.35
CA PRO A 78 2.26 12.41 -1.21
C PRO A 78 3.61 12.75 -0.52
N ASP A 79 3.60 13.60 0.49
CA ASP A 79 4.72 13.96 1.36
C ASP A 79 5.05 12.91 2.44
N HIS A 80 4.16 11.93 2.67
CA HIS A 80 4.38 10.86 3.64
C HIS A 80 4.79 9.54 3.01
N PHE A 81 4.34 9.23 1.80
CA PHE A 81 4.62 7.94 1.15
C PHE A 81 5.49 8.13 -0.08
N VAL A 82 6.61 7.41 -0.16
CA VAL A 82 7.50 7.46 -1.34
C VAL A 82 7.08 6.45 -2.42
N ALA A 83 6.42 5.37 -2.00
CA ALA A 83 5.87 4.37 -2.90
C ALA A 83 4.65 3.65 -2.30
N ILE A 84 3.76 3.21 -3.18
CA ILE A 84 2.60 2.38 -2.85
C ILE A 84 2.55 1.11 -3.70
N ALA A 85 1.91 0.07 -3.18
CA ALA A 85 1.61 -1.15 -3.90
C ALA A 85 0.14 -1.56 -3.69
N ALA A 86 -0.66 -1.48 -4.74
CA ALA A 86 -2.05 -1.89 -4.78
C ALA A 86 -2.17 -3.30 -5.39
N ALA A 87 -2.69 -4.25 -4.62
CA ALA A 87 -2.84 -5.65 -5.02
C ALA A 87 -4.31 -6.05 -5.19
N CYS A 88 -4.54 -7.28 -5.67
CA CYS A 88 -5.87 -7.84 -5.95
C CYS A 88 -6.68 -6.95 -6.90
N GLY A 89 -6.00 -6.36 -7.89
CA GLY A 89 -6.66 -5.45 -8.84
C GLY A 89 -7.27 -4.20 -8.19
N GLY A 90 -6.87 -3.86 -6.95
CA GLY A 90 -7.40 -2.78 -6.10
C GLY A 90 -7.12 -1.38 -6.64
N LYS A 91 -7.65 -1.09 -7.82
CA LYS A 91 -7.57 0.20 -8.50
C LYS A 91 -8.72 1.11 -8.06
N PRO A 92 -8.53 2.43 -8.05
CA PRO A 92 -9.46 3.39 -7.48
C PRO A 92 -10.74 3.53 -8.33
N HIS A 93 -11.75 4.17 -7.76
CA HIS A 93 -12.98 4.49 -8.47
C HIS A 93 -12.75 5.49 -9.61
N ARG A 94 -13.61 5.38 -10.64
CA ARG A 94 -13.59 6.21 -11.83
C ARG A 94 -13.64 7.69 -11.45
N GLY A 95 -12.67 8.45 -11.91
CA GLY A 95 -12.52 9.86 -11.63
C GLY A 95 -11.39 10.21 -10.67
N TYR A 96 -10.84 9.22 -9.95
CA TYR A 96 -9.62 9.37 -9.18
C TYR A 96 -8.48 9.98 -10.01
N GLU A 97 -8.34 9.57 -11.27
CA GLU A 97 -7.28 9.99 -12.19
C GLU A 97 -7.19 11.51 -12.42
N ARG A 98 -8.24 12.28 -12.05
CA ARG A 98 -8.30 13.74 -12.21
C ARG A 98 -7.97 14.52 -10.94
N ASN A 99 -7.75 13.86 -9.82
CA ASN A 99 -7.63 14.51 -8.51
C ASN A 99 -6.17 14.69 -8.04
N PHE A 100 -5.20 14.34 -8.88
CA PHE A 100 -3.79 14.64 -8.60
C PHE A 100 -3.56 16.14 -8.61
N LYS A 101 -3.06 16.68 -7.49
CA LYS A 101 -2.74 18.11 -7.35
C LYS A 101 -1.35 18.37 -7.92
N PRO A 102 -1.18 19.21 -8.94
CA PRO A 102 0.14 19.49 -9.51
C PRO A 102 1.13 20.03 -8.46
N GLY A 103 2.40 19.68 -8.58
CA GLY A 103 3.48 20.19 -7.74
C GLY A 103 3.65 19.49 -6.38
N GLY A 104 2.93 18.40 -6.13
CA GLY A 104 3.20 17.53 -4.98
C GLY A 104 4.44 16.65 -5.19
N GLU A 105 4.87 15.99 -4.11
CA GLU A 105 5.95 15.00 -4.15
C GLU A 105 5.54 13.80 -5.01
N PRO A 106 6.43 13.26 -5.88
CA PRO A 106 6.12 12.10 -6.70
C PRO A 106 5.95 10.85 -5.82
N VAL A 107 5.06 9.94 -6.24
CA VAL A 107 4.76 8.71 -5.49
C VAL A 107 4.81 7.52 -6.42
N SER A 108 5.81 6.66 -6.23
CA SER A 108 5.97 5.46 -7.05
C SER A 108 4.78 4.51 -6.83
N MET A 109 4.29 3.87 -7.88
CA MET A 109 3.09 3.06 -7.81
C MET A 109 3.29 1.71 -8.48
N LEU A 110 2.95 0.65 -7.76
CA LEU A 110 2.79 -0.70 -8.29
C LEU A 110 1.32 -1.10 -8.24
N LEU A 111 0.77 -1.54 -9.38
CA LEU A 111 -0.54 -2.18 -9.48
C LEU A 111 -0.38 -3.66 -9.84
N LEU A 112 -0.76 -4.55 -8.92
CA LEU A 112 -0.77 -6.00 -9.10
C LEU A 112 -2.20 -6.50 -9.32
N GLN A 113 -2.45 -7.17 -10.45
CA GLN A 113 -3.80 -7.61 -10.81
C GLN A 113 -3.86 -8.99 -11.48
N GLY A 114 -4.90 -9.74 -11.15
CA GLY A 114 -5.22 -11.01 -11.79
C GLY A 114 -5.88 -10.80 -13.15
N ARG A 115 -5.46 -11.56 -14.17
CA ARG A 115 -6.04 -11.50 -15.53
C ARG A 115 -7.50 -11.95 -15.57
N ALA A 116 -7.91 -12.80 -14.62
CA ALA A 116 -9.27 -13.32 -14.49
C ALA A 116 -10.02 -12.71 -13.29
N ASP A 117 -9.61 -11.53 -12.81
CA ASP A 117 -10.32 -10.82 -11.75
C ASP A 117 -11.70 -10.35 -12.27
N HIS A 118 -12.78 -10.93 -11.74
CA HIS A 118 -14.16 -10.55 -12.07
C HIS A 118 -14.77 -9.59 -11.04
N THR A 119 -14.10 -9.38 -9.90
CA THR A 119 -14.48 -8.41 -8.86
C THR A 119 -14.09 -7.01 -9.33
N ILE A 120 -12.80 -6.83 -9.61
CA ILE A 120 -12.23 -5.59 -10.14
C ILE A 120 -11.43 -5.92 -11.42
N PRO A 121 -12.09 -6.05 -12.60
CA PRO A 121 -11.45 -6.43 -13.85
C PRO A 121 -10.34 -5.48 -14.30
N PRO A 122 -9.22 -5.99 -14.83
CA PRO A 122 -8.13 -5.17 -15.38
C PRO A 122 -8.60 -4.13 -16.39
N HIS A 123 -9.41 -4.60 -17.35
CA HIS A 123 -10.11 -3.76 -18.30
C HIS A 123 -11.42 -3.29 -17.68
N THR A 124 -11.57 -1.99 -17.51
CA THR A 124 -12.84 -1.43 -17.04
C THR A 124 -13.81 -1.39 -18.22
N PRO A 125 -14.94 -2.11 -18.15
CA PRO A 125 -15.97 -2.04 -19.18
C PRO A 125 -16.59 -0.63 -19.20
N ALA A 126 -17.23 -0.25 -20.31
CA ALA A 126 -17.91 1.04 -20.40
C ALA A 126 -18.88 1.22 -19.23
N ALA A 127 -19.06 2.45 -18.74
CA ALA A 127 -19.91 2.74 -17.57
C ALA A 127 -21.38 2.32 -17.73
N ALA A 128 -21.83 2.10 -18.97
CA ALA A 128 -23.16 1.57 -19.27
C ALA A 128 -23.29 0.06 -18.99
N VAL A 129 -22.17 -0.68 -18.85
CA VAL A 129 -22.17 -2.11 -18.53
C VAL A 129 -22.41 -2.27 -17.03
N PRO A 130 -23.51 -2.92 -16.63
CA PRO A 130 -23.82 -3.08 -15.21
C PRO A 130 -22.80 -3.94 -14.48
N ARG A 131 -22.44 -3.53 -13.27
CA ARG A 131 -21.52 -4.23 -12.37
C ARG A 131 -22.31 -4.81 -11.20
N TRP A 132 -21.85 -5.94 -10.68
CA TRP A 132 -22.52 -6.67 -9.59
C TRP A 132 -22.51 -5.88 -8.27
N ASP A 133 -21.48 -5.06 -8.05
CA ASP A 133 -21.30 -4.21 -6.86
C ASP A 133 -21.82 -2.78 -7.05
N GLY A 134 -22.24 -2.43 -8.27
CA GLY A 134 -22.73 -1.10 -8.63
C GLY A 134 -21.63 -0.02 -8.71
N TYR A 135 -20.35 -0.36 -8.54
CA TYR A 135 -19.24 0.60 -8.59
C TYR A 135 -18.60 0.68 -9.98
N TYR A 136 -18.11 1.88 -10.32
CA TYR A 136 -17.32 2.11 -11.51
C TYR A 136 -15.86 2.33 -11.11
N TYR A 137 -15.00 1.38 -11.45
CA TYR A 137 -13.55 1.49 -11.24
C TYR A 137 -12.89 2.26 -12.38
N ALA A 138 -11.74 2.86 -12.13
CA ALA A 138 -10.89 3.41 -13.18
C ALA A 138 -10.25 2.27 -13.99
N ALA A 139 -10.01 2.47 -15.28
CA ALA A 139 -9.22 1.53 -16.08
C ALA A 139 -7.77 1.52 -15.58
N ALA A 140 -7.13 0.35 -15.53
CA ALA A 140 -5.75 0.24 -15.05
C ALA A 140 -4.80 1.21 -15.78
N MET A 141 -4.89 1.27 -17.12
CA MET A 141 -4.10 2.21 -17.92
C MET A 141 -4.44 3.69 -17.67
N ALA A 142 -5.67 4.03 -17.28
CA ALA A 142 -6.01 5.40 -16.91
C ALA A 142 -5.32 5.81 -15.60
N VAL A 143 -5.22 4.88 -14.64
CA VAL A 143 -4.49 5.08 -13.37
C VAL A 143 -3.00 5.21 -13.64
N VAL A 144 -2.42 4.29 -14.43
CA VAL A 144 -1.02 4.33 -14.87
C VAL A 144 -0.69 5.67 -15.52
N ASN A 145 -1.51 6.12 -16.47
CA ASN A 145 -1.29 7.40 -17.15
C ASN A 145 -1.40 8.61 -16.22
N ALA A 146 -2.26 8.55 -15.19
CA ALA A 146 -2.36 9.61 -14.20
C ALA A 146 -1.08 9.74 -13.37
N TYR A 147 -0.53 8.62 -12.88
CA TYR A 147 0.75 8.63 -12.17
C TYR A 147 1.89 9.10 -13.06
N LYS A 148 1.98 8.63 -14.32
CA LYS A 148 3.00 9.10 -15.27
C LYS A 148 2.99 10.61 -15.47
N ALA A 149 1.80 11.18 -15.60
CA ALA A 149 1.62 12.61 -15.77
C ALA A 149 1.97 13.38 -14.48
N TYR A 150 1.51 12.88 -13.33
CA TYR A 150 1.78 13.47 -12.02
C TYR A 150 3.28 13.47 -11.69
N ASP A 151 3.96 12.35 -11.92
CA ASP A 151 5.39 12.17 -11.69
C ASP A 151 6.28 12.71 -12.83
N GLN A 152 5.69 13.33 -13.86
CA GLN A 152 6.37 13.95 -15.00
C GLN A 152 7.38 13.02 -15.72
N CYS A 153 6.98 11.78 -15.96
CA CYS A 153 7.80 10.81 -16.69
C CYS A 153 8.05 11.26 -18.14
N ARG A 154 9.32 11.25 -18.57
CA ARG A 154 9.73 11.77 -19.89
C ARG A 154 9.61 10.77 -21.02
N ASN A 155 9.87 9.50 -20.75
CA ASN A 155 9.85 8.46 -21.76
C ASN A 155 8.47 7.80 -21.82
N SER A 156 7.98 7.52 -23.03
CA SER A 156 6.64 6.96 -23.25
C SER A 156 6.64 5.44 -23.39
N GLU A 157 7.73 4.86 -23.91
CA GLU A 157 7.80 3.44 -24.24
C GLU A 157 7.83 2.56 -22.99
N PRO A 158 6.92 1.57 -22.89
CA PRO A 158 6.91 0.62 -21.79
C PRO A 158 8.14 -0.28 -21.85
N ARG A 159 8.69 -0.63 -20.68
CA ARG A 159 9.79 -1.60 -20.56
C ARG A 159 9.45 -2.69 -19.57
N ARG A 160 10.06 -3.86 -19.75
CA ARG A 160 9.93 -4.96 -18.79
C ARG A 160 10.51 -4.52 -17.44
N PHE A 161 9.72 -4.67 -16.37
CA PHE A 161 10.20 -4.49 -15.01
C PHE A 161 10.76 -5.84 -14.51
N PRO A 162 12.03 -5.92 -14.11
CA PRO A 162 12.61 -7.16 -13.61
C PRO A 162 11.99 -7.55 -12.27
N THR A 163 11.71 -8.83 -12.05
CA THR A 163 11.22 -9.36 -10.77
C THR A 163 12.18 -10.43 -10.25
N PRO A 164 12.39 -10.55 -8.92
CA PRO A 164 13.37 -11.50 -8.35
C PRO A 164 13.00 -12.96 -8.57
N ARG A 165 11.69 -13.25 -8.58
CA ARG A 165 11.18 -14.56 -8.99
C ARG A 165 10.73 -14.45 -10.44
N GLY A 166 11.11 -15.47 -11.21
CA GLY A 166 10.74 -15.61 -12.60
C GLY A 166 9.22 -15.67 -12.77
N VAL A 167 8.79 -15.66 -14.02
CA VAL A 167 7.41 -15.70 -14.50
C VAL A 167 6.55 -16.82 -13.85
N GLY A 168 7.17 -17.77 -13.15
CA GLY A 168 6.51 -18.71 -12.23
C GLY A 168 5.43 -19.55 -12.91
N SER A 169 4.61 -20.25 -12.12
CA SER A 169 3.45 -21.00 -12.64
C SER A 169 2.26 -20.10 -12.98
N LYS A 170 2.23 -18.89 -12.41
CA LYS A 170 1.14 -17.93 -12.60
C LYS A 170 1.39 -16.95 -13.76
N ASN A 171 2.46 -17.13 -14.54
CA ASN A 171 2.80 -16.28 -15.68
C ASN A 171 2.83 -14.78 -15.32
N LEU A 172 3.59 -14.41 -14.28
CA LEU A 172 3.73 -13.02 -13.85
C LEU A 172 4.43 -12.19 -14.94
N SER A 173 3.81 -11.09 -15.35
CA SER A 173 4.37 -10.13 -16.29
C SER A 173 4.26 -8.72 -15.72
N CYS A 174 5.40 -8.07 -15.54
CA CYS A 174 5.49 -6.71 -15.00
C CYS A 174 6.06 -5.75 -16.04
N VAL A 175 5.40 -4.62 -16.19
CA VAL A 175 5.74 -3.56 -17.15
C VAL A 175 5.85 -2.26 -16.39
N GLU A 176 6.99 -1.59 -16.54
CA GLU A 176 7.16 -0.21 -16.10
C GLU A 176 6.74 0.71 -17.25
N TYR A 177 5.83 1.63 -16.96
CA TYR A 177 5.30 2.56 -17.93
C TYR A 177 5.88 3.94 -17.74
N GLY A 178 6.69 4.33 -18.72
CA GLY A 178 7.51 5.51 -18.62
C GLY A 178 8.66 5.36 -17.63
N TYR A 179 9.69 6.17 -17.84
CA TYR A 179 10.90 6.16 -17.02
C TYR A 179 11.55 7.53 -17.08
N SER A 180 12.52 7.74 -16.18
CA SER A 180 13.09 9.07 -15.91
C SER A 180 12.02 10.05 -15.40
N CYS A 181 11.21 9.58 -14.46
CA CYS A 181 10.24 10.38 -13.71
C CYS A 181 10.93 11.19 -12.61
N LEU A 182 10.22 12.14 -12.01
CA LEU A 182 10.74 12.96 -10.91
C LEU A 182 11.17 12.10 -9.73
N GLN A 183 12.29 12.50 -9.11
CA GLN A 183 12.89 11.82 -7.95
C GLN A 183 13.05 10.31 -8.13
N SER A 184 13.28 9.86 -9.37
CA SER A 184 13.41 8.43 -9.72
C SER A 184 12.20 7.59 -9.32
N SER A 185 11.00 8.18 -9.33
CA SER A 185 9.77 7.43 -9.13
C SER A 185 9.51 6.47 -10.29
N SER A 186 8.75 5.41 -10.02
CA SER A 186 8.41 4.37 -10.99
C SER A 186 6.91 4.09 -10.99
N VAL A 187 6.38 3.81 -12.19
CA VAL A 187 4.98 3.43 -12.39
C VAL A 187 4.94 2.04 -13.02
N VAL A 188 4.57 1.03 -12.25
CA VAL A 188 4.65 -0.37 -12.63
C VAL A 188 3.28 -1.03 -12.55
N GLU A 189 2.94 -1.80 -13.58
CA GLU A 189 1.79 -2.70 -13.58
C GLU A 189 2.27 -4.13 -13.71
N CYS A 190 1.74 -5.01 -12.89
CA CYS A 190 2.01 -6.44 -12.93
C CYS A 190 0.70 -7.21 -13.12
N THR A 191 0.69 -8.15 -14.07
CA THR A 191 -0.43 -9.05 -14.34
C THR A 191 -0.03 -10.51 -14.14
N PHE A 192 -0.94 -11.33 -13.63
CA PHE A 192 -0.72 -12.77 -13.41
C PHE A 192 -2.01 -13.58 -13.59
N ASN A 193 -1.88 -14.89 -13.76
CA ASN A 193 -2.99 -15.83 -13.95
C ASN A 193 -3.68 -16.14 -12.62
N ALA A 194 -4.57 -15.25 -12.17
CA ALA A 194 -5.43 -15.46 -11.01
C ALA A 194 -6.71 -14.62 -11.12
N GLY A 195 -7.61 -14.79 -10.15
CA GLY A 195 -8.82 -13.99 -9.96
C GLY A 195 -8.57 -12.76 -9.08
N HIS A 196 -9.50 -12.50 -8.16
CA HIS A 196 -9.43 -11.40 -7.19
C HIS A 196 -8.60 -11.79 -5.96
N ASP A 197 -7.32 -12.03 -6.19
CA ASP A 197 -6.42 -12.69 -5.26
C ASP A 197 -5.10 -11.90 -5.13
N VAL A 198 -4.34 -12.10 -4.05
CA VAL A 198 -2.90 -11.77 -4.11
C VAL A 198 -2.19 -12.88 -4.87
N LEU A 199 -1.02 -12.59 -5.45
CA LEU A 199 -0.23 -13.61 -6.13
C LEU A 199 0.22 -14.66 -5.09
N TRP A 200 -0.37 -15.85 -5.14
CA TRP A 200 0.05 -17.06 -4.43
C TRP A 200 0.47 -18.10 -5.47
N GLU A 201 1.76 -18.43 -5.58
CA GLU A 201 2.20 -19.53 -6.46
C GLU A 201 2.12 -20.91 -5.80
N THR A 202 1.97 -20.98 -4.48
CA THR A 202 1.94 -22.24 -3.73
C THR A 202 0.59 -22.43 -3.03
N ASP A 203 0.24 -23.69 -2.85
CA ASP A 203 -0.87 -24.20 -2.07
C ASP A 203 -1.02 -23.47 -0.73
N SER A 204 -2.26 -23.39 -0.25
CA SER A 204 -2.80 -22.48 0.78
C SER A 204 -2.05 -22.40 2.13
N ASN A 205 -0.97 -23.16 2.31
CA ASN A 205 -0.11 -23.18 3.49
C ASN A 205 1.22 -22.42 3.30
N SER A 206 1.42 -21.74 2.17
CA SER A 206 2.61 -20.95 1.87
C SER A 206 2.25 -19.49 1.63
N LEU A 207 2.60 -18.64 2.59
CA LEU A 207 2.59 -17.20 2.41
C LEU A 207 3.69 -16.84 1.40
N ALA A 208 3.41 -15.89 0.50
CA ALA A 208 4.40 -14.99 -0.09
C ALA A 208 4.86 -15.29 -1.55
N ASP A 209 4.17 -14.69 -2.55
CA ASP A 209 4.80 -14.20 -3.80
C ASP A 209 4.38 -12.77 -4.15
N GLY A 210 3.10 -12.44 -3.94
CA GLY A 210 2.56 -11.09 -4.11
C GLY A 210 3.17 -10.07 -3.15
N PRO A 211 3.21 -10.35 -1.84
CA PRO A 211 3.90 -9.51 -0.86
C PRO A 211 5.40 -9.33 -1.14
N GLU A 212 6.14 -10.33 -1.65
CA GLU A 212 7.54 -10.12 -2.04
C GLU A 212 7.69 -9.29 -3.30
N THR A 213 6.82 -9.49 -4.29
CA THR A 213 6.85 -8.66 -5.51
C THR A 213 6.57 -7.20 -5.14
N ALA A 214 5.58 -6.96 -4.28
CA ALA A 214 5.31 -5.64 -3.73
C ALA A 214 6.50 -5.10 -2.93
N TRP A 215 7.08 -5.92 -2.04
CA TRP A 215 8.23 -5.51 -1.25
C TRP A 215 9.45 -5.15 -2.10
N PHE A 216 9.76 -6.00 -3.09
CA PHE A 216 10.86 -5.78 -4.02
C PHE A 216 10.71 -4.46 -4.77
N PHE A 217 9.50 -4.11 -5.18
CA PHE A 217 9.24 -2.79 -5.75
C PHE A 217 9.42 -1.69 -4.71
N LEU A 218 8.72 -1.77 -3.58
CA LEU A 218 8.68 -0.71 -2.56
C LEU A 218 10.08 -0.36 -2.03
N CYS A 219 10.89 -1.37 -1.70
CA CYS A 219 12.23 -1.15 -1.11
C CYS A 219 13.22 -0.45 -2.04
N GLN A 220 12.95 -0.38 -3.35
CA GLN A 220 13.79 0.33 -4.32
C GLN A 220 13.59 1.85 -4.28
N HIS A 221 12.60 2.35 -3.53
CA HIS A 221 12.23 3.75 -3.51
C HIS A 221 12.55 4.41 -2.17
N SER A 222 13.26 5.54 -2.21
CA SER A 222 13.51 6.38 -1.05
C SER A 222 13.53 7.85 -1.46
N ARG A 223 13.09 8.75 -0.57
CA ARG A 223 13.19 10.20 -0.80
C ARG A 223 14.64 10.65 -0.95
N ALA A 224 15.59 9.90 -0.39
CA ALA A 224 17.02 10.13 -0.53
C ALA A 224 17.59 9.66 -1.89
N GLY A 225 16.78 9.04 -2.75
CA GLY A 225 17.17 8.49 -4.05
C GLY A 225 16.82 7.00 -4.20
N ALA A 226 16.90 6.50 -5.43
CA ALA A 226 16.62 5.10 -5.73
C ALA A 226 17.61 4.16 -5.02
N ILE A 227 17.08 3.04 -4.50
CA ILE A 227 17.85 1.98 -3.85
C ILE A 227 18.08 0.86 -4.87
N PRO A 228 19.32 0.40 -5.05
CA PRO A 228 19.63 -0.71 -5.94
C PRO A 228 18.84 -1.99 -5.61
N ALA A 229 18.32 -2.67 -6.63
CA ALA A 229 17.49 -3.87 -6.51
C ALA A 229 18.19 -5.03 -5.77
N ASP A 230 19.51 -5.13 -5.84
CA ASP A 230 20.33 -6.13 -5.12
C ASP A 230 20.41 -5.88 -3.61
N SER A 231 20.15 -4.64 -3.17
CA SER A 231 20.10 -4.24 -1.76
C SER A 231 18.75 -4.57 -1.10
N CYS A 232 17.75 -4.93 -1.90
CA CYS A 232 16.42 -5.30 -1.46
C CYS A 232 16.35 -6.78 -1.07
N VAL A 233 16.71 -7.07 0.17
CA VAL A 233 16.62 -8.44 0.71
C VAL A 233 15.16 -8.84 0.85
N LEU A 234 14.76 -9.92 0.16
CA LEU A 234 13.47 -10.55 0.33
C LEU A 234 13.40 -11.23 1.72
N PRO A 235 12.23 -11.20 2.40
CA PRO A 235 12.05 -11.95 3.63
C PRO A 235 12.41 -13.42 3.42
N GLN A 236 13.34 -13.94 4.23
CA GLN A 236 13.69 -15.36 4.21
C GLN A 236 12.51 -16.19 4.76
N ARG A 237 12.16 -17.30 4.10
CA ARG A 237 11.11 -18.22 4.56
C ARG A 237 11.50 -18.79 5.93
N PRO A 238 10.73 -18.59 7.01
CA PRO A 238 10.97 -19.36 8.22
C PRO A 238 10.69 -20.83 7.94
N ALA A 239 11.59 -21.72 8.34
CA ALA A 239 11.50 -23.17 8.09
C ALA A 239 10.33 -23.86 8.84
N SER A 240 9.57 -23.14 9.67
CA SER A 240 8.35 -23.64 10.30
C SER A 240 7.43 -22.48 10.68
N LEU A 241 6.15 -22.59 10.33
CA LEU A 241 5.07 -21.72 10.81
C LEU A 241 4.74 -22.13 12.25
N MET A 242 5.39 -21.52 13.25
CA MET A 242 4.80 -21.44 14.58
C MET A 242 3.84 -20.24 14.58
N THR A 243 2.55 -20.53 14.70
CA THR A 243 1.49 -19.56 14.96
C THR A 243 1.76 -18.87 16.29
N GLN A 244 2.55 -17.78 16.30
CA GLN A 244 2.45 -16.80 17.36
C GLN A 244 1.36 -15.80 16.97
N GLN A 245 0.13 -16.09 17.41
CA GLN A 245 -0.81 -15.01 17.69
C GLN A 245 -0.11 -14.10 18.70
N LEU A 246 0.21 -12.87 18.29
CA LEU A 246 0.56 -11.78 19.20
C LEU A 246 -0.67 -11.46 20.04
N PHE A 247 -0.90 -12.24 21.09
CA PHE A 247 -1.61 -11.76 22.26
C PHE A 247 -0.67 -10.80 22.98
N MET A 248 -1.13 -9.57 23.20
CA MET A 248 -0.49 -8.64 24.14
C MET A 248 -0.62 -9.23 25.55
N GLU A 249 0.32 -10.06 25.95
CA GLU A 249 0.53 -10.43 27.34
C GLU A 249 1.48 -9.39 28.00
N PRO A 250 1.27 -9.01 29.26
CA PRO A 250 2.02 -7.95 29.92
C PRO A 250 3.48 -8.38 30.20
N GLU A 251 4.40 -7.41 30.12
CA GLU A 251 5.85 -7.61 30.28
C GLU A 251 6.26 -8.37 31.55
N PRO A 252 7.36 -9.14 31.48
CA PRO A 252 8.31 -9.23 32.58
C PRO A 252 9.65 -8.51 32.25
N ALA A 253 10.23 -7.99 33.33
CA ALA A 253 11.38 -7.08 33.46
C ALA A 253 12.75 -7.59 32.90
N PRO A 254 13.79 -6.72 32.83
CA PRO A 254 14.84 -6.77 31.83
C PRO A 254 16.09 -7.52 32.30
N SER A 255 16.52 -8.56 31.56
CA SER A 255 17.95 -8.92 31.48
C SER A 255 18.25 -9.88 30.32
N ALA A 256 18.60 -9.35 29.15
CA ALA A 256 19.44 -10.05 28.18
C ALA A 256 20.04 -9.06 27.17
N LYS A 257 21.33 -9.25 26.87
CA LYS A 257 22.18 -8.46 25.96
C LYS A 257 21.70 -8.53 24.49
N PRO A 258 22.11 -7.59 23.61
CA PRO A 258 21.41 -7.34 22.36
C PRO A 258 21.77 -8.38 21.30
N VAL A 259 20.79 -9.19 20.91
CA VAL A 259 20.81 -9.89 19.62
C VAL A 259 20.20 -8.94 18.60
N VAL A 260 20.96 -8.64 17.53
CA VAL A 260 20.52 -7.77 16.44
C VAL A 260 19.45 -8.50 15.62
N TRP A 261 18.19 -8.28 15.97
CA TRP A 261 17.06 -8.71 15.16
C TRP A 261 16.64 -7.60 14.20
N HIS A 262 16.79 -7.83 12.91
CA HIS A 262 16.12 -7.05 11.87
C HIS A 262 14.68 -7.56 11.77
N TYR A 263 13.79 -7.09 12.66
CA TYR A 263 12.36 -7.36 12.49
C TYR A 263 11.77 -6.34 11.50
N LEU A 264 11.29 -6.84 10.37
CA LEU A 264 10.24 -6.17 9.61
C LEU A 264 8.97 -6.24 10.45
N ALA A 265 8.66 -5.16 11.15
CA ALA A 265 7.32 -5.00 11.72
C ALA A 265 6.38 -4.64 10.57
N GLN A 266 5.65 -5.62 10.05
CA GLN A 266 4.40 -5.34 9.33
C GLN A 266 3.39 -4.89 10.39
N VAL A 267 3.13 -3.59 10.48
CA VAL A 267 1.96 -3.13 11.25
C VAL A 267 0.74 -3.45 10.38
N ALA A 268 0.13 -4.60 10.63
CA ALA A 268 -1.16 -4.97 10.08
C ALA A 268 -2.25 -4.22 10.85
N ILE A 269 -2.75 -3.10 10.33
CA ILE A 269 -3.93 -2.44 10.91
C ILE A 269 -5.17 -3.14 10.36
N GLY A 270 -5.58 -4.20 11.04
CA GLY A 270 -6.80 -4.92 10.70
C GLY A 270 -8.03 -4.15 11.16
N VAL A 271 -8.74 -3.52 10.22
CA VAL A 271 -10.16 -3.21 10.37
C VAL A 271 -10.90 -4.02 9.30
N GLY A 272 -11.48 -5.16 9.69
CA GLY A 272 -12.39 -6.00 8.88
C GLY A 272 -11.97 -6.27 7.42
N PHE A 273 -11.36 -7.43 7.14
CA PHE A 273 -10.95 -7.86 5.78
C PHE A 273 -9.99 -6.90 5.03
N LEU A 274 -9.38 -5.94 5.73
CA LEU A 274 -8.33 -5.07 5.18
C LEU A 274 -6.96 -5.58 5.65
N ALA A 275 -6.18 -6.19 4.74
CA ALA A 275 -4.75 -6.36 4.94
C ALA A 275 -4.05 -5.05 4.55
N PHE A 276 -3.79 -4.19 5.54
CA PHE A 276 -3.00 -2.97 5.40
C PHE A 276 -1.67 -3.17 6.11
N GLY A 277 -0.54 -3.13 5.39
CA GLY A 277 0.79 -3.29 5.97
C GLY A 277 1.59 -1.99 5.93
N LEU A 278 2.04 -1.51 7.08
CA LEU A 278 3.03 -0.43 7.17
C LEU A 278 4.44 -1.04 7.27
N GLY A 279 5.36 -0.63 6.39
CA GLY A 279 6.78 -0.99 6.49
C GLY A 279 7.57 0.11 7.21
N VAL A 280 8.32 -0.26 8.26
CA VAL A 280 9.12 0.67 9.05
C VAL A 280 10.58 0.24 9.05
N PHE A 281 11.47 1.14 8.64
CA PHE A 281 12.92 0.96 8.74
C PHE A 281 13.52 1.91 9.77
N CYS A 282 14.71 1.61 10.31
CA CYS A 282 15.41 2.48 11.26
C CYS A 282 16.67 3.05 10.61
N SER A 283 16.77 4.39 10.54
CA SER A 283 17.95 5.07 9.99
C SER A 283 19.08 5.19 11.02
N HIS A 284 20.30 4.81 10.64
CA HIS A 284 21.51 4.91 11.48
C HIS A 284 21.80 6.33 11.97
N ARG A 285 21.34 7.38 11.28
CA ARG A 285 21.61 8.79 11.65
C ARG A 285 20.91 9.24 12.95
N ARG A 286 19.78 8.65 13.32
CA ARG A 286 19.06 9.01 14.59
C ARG A 286 19.52 8.23 15.82
N ARG A 287 20.32 7.15 15.67
CA ARG A 287 20.87 6.40 16.83
C ARG A 287 21.70 7.28 17.77
N ARG A 288 22.31 8.36 17.28
CA ARG A 288 23.09 9.27 18.13
C ARG A 288 22.21 10.13 19.05
N ARG A 289 21.03 10.60 18.60
CA ARG A 289 20.15 11.45 19.43
C ARG A 289 19.34 10.66 20.46
N ALA A 290 18.97 9.42 20.19
CA ALA A 290 18.23 8.59 21.14
C ALA A 290 19.07 8.17 22.36
N ASN A 291 20.40 8.11 22.23
CA ASN A 291 21.30 7.83 23.35
C ASN A 291 21.52 9.04 24.27
N ASP A 292 21.35 10.28 23.77
CA ASP A 292 21.47 11.50 24.57
C ASP A 292 20.21 11.81 25.39
N ALA A 293 19.05 11.26 25.03
CA ALA A 293 17.77 11.48 25.73
C ALA A 293 17.55 10.53 26.95
N ARG A 294 18.56 9.74 27.33
CA ARG A 294 18.48 8.75 28.42
C ARG A 294 18.96 9.28 29.79
N SER A 295 19.33 10.55 29.92
CA SER A 295 19.83 11.13 31.18
C SER A 295 18.83 11.92 32.02
N ASP A 296 17.64 12.29 31.51
CA ASP A 296 16.85 13.36 32.15
C ASP A 296 15.51 12.90 32.78
N TYR A 297 15.35 11.62 33.10
CA TYR A 297 14.21 11.12 33.88
C TYR A 297 14.64 10.73 35.29
N ALA A 298 14.91 11.73 36.13
CA ALA A 298 15.02 11.57 37.58
C ALA A 298 14.74 12.89 38.30
N GLU A 299 13.51 13.40 38.22
CA GLU A 299 12.89 14.20 39.28
C GLU A 299 11.45 14.51 38.87
N PHE A 300 10.49 14.00 39.64
CA PHE A 300 9.21 14.61 40.04
C PHE A 300 8.29 13.50 40.55
N SER A 301 8.55 13.10 41.80
CA SER A 301 7.63 12.37 42.66
C SER A 301 7.37 13.25 43.87
N ALA A 302 6.29 14.03 43.83
CA ALA A 302 5.57 14.60 44.99
C ALA A 302 4.21 15.09 44.53
#